data_AF-A0A225UYY8-F1
#
_entry.id   AF-A0A225UYY8-F1
#
_cell.length_a   1.000
_cell.length_b   1.000
_cell.length_c   1.000
_cell.angle_alpha   90.00
_cell.angle_beta   90.00
_cell.angle_gamma   90.00
#
_symmetry.space_group_name_H-M   'P 1'
#
loop_
_entity.id
_entity.type
_entity.pdbx_description
1 polymer ?
#
loop_
_entity_poly.entity_id
_entity_poly.type
_entity_poly.pdbx_seq_one_letter_code
_entity_poly.pdbx_strand_id
1 'polypeptide(L)'
;FILRAIPGGPVENEEMPTYPFGHMYTVQESGRINTTAWSLYIRKLFKFEVEAPSVLRLDNFVARVSTEGIDIVSDTTSAIVCQLPAKSTAVCQPLDVGVMGPWKKNITVKWLSDTRVPPHTRRNTIMTDNNVCIKCGLHICECW
;
A
#
# COMPACT_ATOMS: atom_id res chain seq x y z
N PHE A 1 9.20 -0.05 4.92
CA PHE A 1 9.17 0.07 6.40
C PHE A 1 8.41 1.34 6.76
N ILE A 2 7.62 1.31 7.85
CA ILE A 2 6.96 2.49 8.39
C ILE A 2 7.63 2.76 9.73
N LEU A 3 8.30 3.91 9.83
CA LEU A 3 8.95 4.35 11.05
C LEU A 3 8.00 5.25 11.83
N ARG A 4 8.06 5.16 13.15
CA ARG A 4 7.42 6.19 13.98
C ARG A 4 8.30 7.44 13.90
N ALA A 5 7.75 8.50 13.33
CA ALA A 5 8.42 9.78 13.27
C ALA A 5 7.41 10.90 13.38
N ILE A 6 7.83 12.02 13.96
CA ILE A 6 7.04 13.24 14.06
C ILE A 6 7.54 14.19 12.95
N PRO A 7 6.68 14.74 12.08
CA PRO A 7 7.10 15.72 11.10
C PRO A 7 7.77 16.93 11.78
N GLY A 8 8.99 17.26 11.34
CA GLY A 8 9.80 18.33 11.97
C GLY A 8 10.37 17.99 13.35
N GLY A 9 10.04 16.81 13.89
CA GLY A 9 10.59 16.28 15.13
C GLY A 9 11.79 15.36 14.89
N PRO A 10 12.40 14.84 15.98
CA PRO A 10 13.47 13.86 15.87
C PRO A 10 12.91 12.59 15.22
N VAL A 11 13.64 12.06 14.25
CA VAL A 11 13.48 10.68 13.79
C VAL A 11 14.16 9.79 14.84
N GLU A 12 13.61 8.60 15.11
CA GLU A 12 14.29 7.59 15.93
C GLU A 12 15.64 7.24 15.28
N ASN A 13 16.69 7.92 15.74
CA ASN A 13 18.05 7.82 15.20
C ASN A 13 18.70 6.48 15.53
N GLU A 14 18.11 5.71 16.44
CA GLU A 14 18.58 4.38 16.83
C GLU A 14 18.12 3.30 15.84
N GLU A 15 16.92 3.46 15.26
CA GLU A 15 16.36 2.51 14.30
C GLU A 15 16.92 2.74 12.89
N MET A 16 17.13 4.01 12.49
CA MET A 16 17.60 4.38 11.17
C MET A 16 18.90 3.67 10.70
N PRO A 17 19.96 3.56 11.53
CA PRO A 17 21.19 2.86 11.16
C PRO A 17 21.04 1.36 10.95
N THR A 18 19.94 0.75 11.39
CA THR A 18 19.69 -0.70 11.21
C THR A 18 19.17 -1.04 9.82
N TYR A 19 18.73 -0.04 9.06
CA TYR A 19 18.17 -0.25 7.74
C TYR A 19 19.24 -0.33 6.63
N PRO A 20 18.96 -1.06 5.54
CA PRO A 20 19.89 -1.15 4.44
C PRO A 20 20.20 0.21 3.82
N PHE A 21 21.44 0.38 3.36
CA PHE A 21 21.83 1.57 2.62
C PHE A 21 21.10 1.67 1.27
N GLY A 22 20.75 2.88 0.84
CA GLY A 22 20.12 3.15 -0.46
C GLY A 22 18.59 3.32 -0.44
N HIS A 23 17.94 3.19 0.72
CA HIS A 23 16.52 3.52 0.84
C HIS A 23 16.26 5.03 1.00
N MET A 24 15.13 5.49 0.46
CA MET A 24 14.62 6.84 0.68
C MET A 24 13.44 6.82 1.65
N TYR A 25 13.45 7.73 2.62
CA TYR A 25 12.41 7.85 3.63
C TYR A 25 11.77 9.24 3.56
N THR A 26 10.45 9.27 3.73
CA THR A 26 9.68 10.52 3.85
C THR A 26 8.90 10.49 5.16
N VAL A 27 8.97 11.58 5.92
CA VAL A 27 8.20 11.72 7.16
C VAL A 27 6.90 12.46 6.88
N GLN A 28 5.77 11.91 7.32
CA GLN A 28 4.44 12.48 7.11
C GLN A 28 3.48 12.00 8.19
N GLU A 29 2.44 12.80 8.48
CA GLU A 29 1.44 12.49 9.52
C GLU A 29 0.51 11.34 9.11
N SER A 30 0.20 11.25 7.82
CA SER A 30 -0.66 10.20 7.28
C SER A 30 0.18 9.02 6.79
N GLY A 31 -0.36 7.80 6.84
CA GLY A 31 0.23 6.66 6.14
C GLY A 31 -0.01 6.65 4.62
N ARG A 32 -0.76 7.63 4.08
CA ARG A 32 -1.06 7.75 2.65
C ARG A 32 -0.02 8.58 1.93
N ILE A 33 0.43 8.14 0.77
CA ILE A 33 1.39 8.92 -0.03
C ILE A 33 0.82 10.31 -0.36
N ASN A 34 1.55 11.36 -0.03
CA ASN A 34 1.21 12.73 -0.38
C ASN A 34 1.91 13.16 -1.68
N THR A 35 1.60 14.36 -2.19
CA THR A 35 2.15 14.87 -3.45
C THR A 35 3.69 14.94 -3.44
N THR A 36 4.29 15.34 -2.31
CA THR A 36 5.75 15.42 -2.16
C THR A 36 6.40 14.03 -2.24
N ALA A 37 5.87 13.06 -1.48
CA ALA A 37 6.37 11.70 -1.48
C ALA A 37 6.16 11.01 -2.84
N TRP A 38 5.04 11.27 -3.50
CA TRP A 38 4.78 10.79 -4.87
C TRP A 38 5.81 11.32 -5.86
N SER A 39 6.06 12.63 -5.83
CA SER A 39 7.05 13.27 -6.70
C SER A 39 8.46 12.70 -6.50
N LEU A 40 8.87 12.52 -5.24
CA LEU A 40 10.16 11.91 -4.91
C LEU A 40 10.23 10.46 -5.41
N TYR A 41 9.18 9.67 -5.17
CA TYR A 41 9.10 8.29 -5.63
C TYR A 41 9.27 8.19 -7.15
N ILE A 42 8.55 9.01 -7.93
CA ILE A 42 8.63 9.00 -9.39
C ILE A 42 10.03 9.39 -9.89
N ARG A 43 10.57 10.51 -9.38
CA ARG A 43 11.84 11.08 -9.87
C ARG A 43 13.08 10.31 -9.47
N LYS A 44 13.04 9.60 -8.34
CA LYS A 44 14.24 8.99 -7.74
C LYS A 44 14.23 7.47 -7.76
N LEU A 45 13.06 6.84 -7.86
CA LEU A 45 12.94 5.38 -7.82
C LEU A 45 12.26 4.86 -9.08
N PHE A 46 11.00 5.23 -9.30
CA PHE A 46 10.15 4.59 -10.32
C PHE A 46 10.68 4.72 -11.74
N LYS A 47 11.32 5.84 -12.09
CA LYS A 47 11.85 6.06 -13.45
C LYS A 47 12.87 5.02 -13.93
N PHE A 48 13.50 4.27 -13.02
CA PHE A 48 14.46 3.24 -13.36
C PHE A 48 13.80 1.87 -13.56
N GLU A 49 12.55 1.72 -13.15
CA GLU A 49 11.79 0.46 -13.14
C GLU A 49 10.82 0.37 -14.32
N VAL A 50 10.78 1.38 -15.18
CA VAL A 50 9.78 1.49 -16.25
C VAL A 50 10.45 1.77 -17.58
N GLU A 51 10.07 0.99 -18.58
CA GLU A 51 10.48 1.20 -19.97
C GLU A 51 9.36 1.95 -20.72
N ALA A 52 9.75 2.86 -21.61
CA ALA A 52 8.80 3.60 -22.43
C ALA A 52 8.59 2.91 -23.80
N PRO A 53 7.36 2.87 -24.35
CA PRO A 53 6.12 3.37 -23.78
C PRO A 53 5.46 2.35 -22.83
N SER A 54 4.84 2.82 -21.76
CA SER A 54 4.15 1.98 -20.78
C SER A 54 2.88 2.64 -20.26
N VAL A 55 1.99 1.82 -19.69
CA VAL A 55 0.75 2.28 -19.05
C VAL A 55 0.85 2.02 -17.55
N LEU A 56 0.79 3.09 -16.77
CA LEU A 56 0.80 3.03 -15.32
C LEU A 56 -0.64 3.05 -14.80
N ARG A 57 -1.10 1.90 -14.32
CA ARG A 57 -2.45 1.75 -13.75
C ARG A 57 -2.44 2.03 -12.26
N LEU A 58 -3.10 3.12 -11.83
CA LEU A 58 -3.08 3.60 -10.45
C LEU A 58 -4.49 3.64 -9.85
N ASP A 59 -4.55 3.52 -8.52
CA ASP A 59 -5.72 3.88 -7.74
C ASP A 59 -5.94 5.41 -7.74
N ASN A 60 -7.12 5.81 -7.25
CA ASN A 60 -7.56 7.20 -7.31
C ASN A 60 -7.15 8.02 -6.08
N PHE A 61 -5.96 7.80 -5.53
CA PHE A 61 -5.45 8.68 -4.47
C PHE A 61 -5.12 10.06 -5.05
N VAL A 62 -5.53 11.11 -4.32
CA VAL A 62 -5.43 12.52 -4.77
C VAL A 62 -4.03 12.87 -5.30
N ALA A 63 -2.97 12.46 -4.59
CA ALA A 63 -1.58 12.74 -5.00
C ALA A 63 -1.17 12.13 -6.35
N ARG A 64 -1.87 11.08 -6.81
CA ARG A 64 -1.57 10.33 -8.05
C ARG A 64 -2.45 10.75 -9.22
N VAL A 65 -3.67 11.23 -8.94
CA VAL A 65 -4.67 11.60 -9.97
C VAL A 65 -4.88 13.10 -10.12
N SER A 66 -4.20 13.93 -9.31
CA SER A 66 -4.12 15.36 -9.60
C SER A 66 -3.36 15.59 -10.90
N THR A 67 -3.60 16.75 -11.55
CA THR A 67 -2.88 17.15 -12.77
C THR A 67 -1.37 17.06 -12.56
N GLU A 68 -0.87 17.61 -11.45
CA GLU A 68 0.56 17.58 -11.11
C GLU A 68 1.09 16.15 -10.89
N GLY A 69 0.26 15.27 -10.30
CA GLY A 69 0.59 13.88 -10.04
C GLY A 69 0.66 13.02 -11.31
N ILE A 70 -0.10 13.38 -12.34
CA ILE A 70 -0.08 12.74 -13.66
C ILE A 70 1.07 13.28 -14.50
N ASP A 71 1.22 14.61 -14.56
CA ASP A 71 2.24 15.28 -15.36
C ASP A 71 3.64 14.81 -14.98
N ILE A 72 3.92 14.67 -13.67
CA ILE A 72 5.22 14.18 -13.23
C ILE A 72 5.55 12.77 -13.71
N VAL A 73 4.56 11.89 -13.87
CA VAL A 73 4.77 10.54 -14.42
C VAL A 73 5.12 10.65 -15.89
N SER A 74 4.31 11.39 -16.66
CA SER A 74 4.52 11.60 -18.09
C SER A 74 5.89 12.22 -18.36
N ASP A 75 6.23 13.31 -17.67
CA ASP A 75 7.47 14.07 -17.86
C ASP A 75 8.72 13.29 -17.47
N THR A 76 8.62 12.44 -16.45
CA THR A 76 9.78 11.71 -15.92
C THR A 76 10.01 10.37 -16.63
N THR A 77 8.94 9.71 -17.07
CA THR A 77 8.99 8.31 -17.50
C THR A 77 8.41 8.04 -18.88
N SER A 78 7.72 9.03 -19.48
CA SER A 78 6.93 8.86 -20.70
C SER A 78 5.84 7.78 -20.60
N ALA A 79 5.48 7.36 -19.38
CA ALA A 79 4.38 6.46 -19.15
C ALA A 79 3.04 7.21 -19.12
N ILE A 80 1.99 6.55 -19.62
CA ILE A 80 0.63 7.08 -19.62
C ILE A 80 -0.07 6.60 -18.34
N VAL A 81 -0.62 7.54 -17.57
CA VAL A 81 -1.39 7.19 -16.37
C VAL A 81 -2.81 6.77 -16.76
N CYS A 82 -3.21 5.57 -16.35
CA CYS A 82 -4.56 5.05 -16.50
C CYS A 82 -5.22 4.90 -15.11
N GLN A 83 -6.25 5.69 -14.87
CA GLN A 83 -6.97 5.68 -13.59
C GLN A 83 -7.96 4.52 -13.53
N LEU A 84 -8.13 3.96 -12.34
CA LEU A 84 -9.19 2.99 -12.09
C LEU A 84 -10.55 3.67 -12.02
N PRO A 85 -11.65 2.97 -12.37
CA PRO A 85 -12.99 3.44 -12.05
C PRO A 85 -13.11 3.78 -10.54
N ALA A 86 -13.90 4.79 -10.19
CA ALA A 86 -14.08 5.19 -8.80
C ALA A 86 -14.54 4.00 -7.95
N LYS A 87 -13.96 3.87 -6.75
CA LYS A 87 -14.28 2.81 -5.75
C LYS A 87 -14.07 1.38 -6.26
N SER A 88 -13.25 1.18 -7.29
CA SER A 88 -13.02 -0.14 -7.89
C SER A 88 -11.67 -0.77 -7.55
N THR A 89 -10.83 -0.14 -6.72
CA THR A 89 -9.49 -0.64 -6.36
C THR A 89 -9.49 -2.11 -5.95
N ALA A 90 -10.38 -2.51 -5.03
CA ALA A 90 -10.47 -3.88 -4.54
C ALA A 90 -10.89 -4.93 -5.58
N VAL A 91 -11.34 -4.52 -6.78
CA VAL A 91 -11.82 -5.41 -7.85
C VAL A 91 -11.00 -5.26 -9.13
N CYS A 92 -10.45 -4.07 -9.39
CA CYS A 92 -9.82 -3.73 -10.65
C CYS A 92 -8.31 -3.49 -10.53
N GLN A 93 -7.75 -3.37 -9.32
CA GLN A 93 -6.31 -3.21 -9.13
C GLN A 93 -5.63 -4.58 -9.06
N PRO A 94 -4.74 -4.93 -9.99
CA PRO A 94 -4.07 -6.23 -9.98
C PRO A 94 -3.26 -6.49 -8.71
N LEU A 95 -2.64 -5.44 -8.14
CA LEU A 95 -1.91 -5.54 -6.89
C LEU A 95 -2.84 -5.98 -5.75
N ASP A 96 -4.00 -5.34 -5.60
CA ASP A 96 -4.92 -5.68 -4.51
C ASP A 96 -5.55 -7.06 -4.69
N VAL A 97 -6.06 -7.34 -5.89
CA VAL A 97 -6.80 -8.59 -6.18
C VAL A 97 -5.86 -9.79 -6.25
N GLY A 98 -4.73 -9.66 -6.95
CA GLY A 98 -3.85 -10.77 -7.29
C GLY A 98 -2.75 -11.04 -6.26
N VAL A 99 -2.25 -10.00 -5.59
CA VAL A 99 -1.07 -10.12 -4.72
C VAL A 99 -1.45 -9.90 -3.26
N MET A 100 -2.11 -8.79 -2.93
CA MET A 100 -2.36 -8.40 -1.55
C MET A 100 -3.33 -9.34 -0.85
N GLY A 101 -4.39 -9.82 -1.51
CA GLY A 101 -5.32 -10.79 -0.93
C GLY A 101 -4.61 -12.07 -0.44
N PRO A 102 -3.92 -12.82 -1.33
CA PRO A 102 -3.14 -13.99 -0.94
C PRO A 102 -2.05 -13.69 0.10
N TRP A 103 -1.34 -12.56 -0.06
CA TRP A 103 -0.28 -12.15 0.86
C TRP A 103 -0.81 -11.90 2.29
N LYS A 104 -1.89 -11.12 2.41
CA LYS A 104 -2.57 -10.86 3.71
C LYS A 104 -2.99 -12.18 4.36
N LYS A 105 -3.62 -13.09 3.59
CA LYS A 105 -4.03 -14.41 4.08
C LYS A 105 -2.84 -15.19 4.66
N ASN A 106 -1.71 -15.23 3.96
CA ASN A 106 -0.51 -15.94 4.41
C ASN A 106 0.07 -15.33 5.68
N ILE A 107 0.12 -14.00 5.78
CA ILE A 107 0.55 -13.31 7.01
C ILE A 107 -0.40 -13.61 8.16
N THR A 108 -1.72 -13.57 7.93
CA THR A 108 -2.71 -13.89 8.96
C THR A 108 -2.54 -15.33 9.46
N VAL A 109 -2.35 -16.30 8.56
CA VAL A 109 -2.10 -17.70 8.94
C VAL A 109 -0.84 -17.82 9.80
N LYS A 110 0.26 -17.19 9.38
CA LYS A 110 1.52 -17.19 10.15
C LYS A 110 1.34 -16.54 11.52
N TRP A 111 0.65 -15.41 11.57
CA TRP A 111 0.37 -14.70 12.82
C TRP A 111 -0.49 -15.53 13.78
N LEU A 112 -1.52 -16.21 13.27
CA LEU A 112 -2.36 -17.11 14.09
C LEU A 112 -1.60 -18.33 14.62
N SER A 113 -0.56 -18.78 13.90
CA SER A 113 0.33 -19.87 14.32
C SER A 113 1.42 -19.44 15.30
N ASP A 114 1.66 -18.12 15.46
CA ASP A 114 2.68 -17.60 16.36
C ASP A 114 2.20 -17.72 17.82
N THR A 115 2.87 -18.58 18.58
CA THR A 115 2.57 -18.87 19.99
C THR A 115 2.82 -17.70 20.93
N ARG A 116 3.50 -16.64 20.46
CA ARG A 116 3.73 -15.40 21.21
C ARG A 116 2.51 -14.47 21.19
N VAL A 117 1.51 -14.74 20.36
CA VAL A 117 0.27 -13.95 20.29
C VAL A 117 -0.71 -14.45 21.36
N PRO A 118 -1.11 -13.60 22.32
CA PRO A 118 -2.07 -14.00 23.34
C PRO A 118 -3.41 -14.44 22.73
N PRO A 119 -4.08 -15.49 23.25
CA PRO A 119 -5.30 -16.05 22.66
C PRO A 119 -6.43 -15.03 22.45
N HIS A 120 -6.49 -14.02 23.32
CA HIS A 120 -7.56 -13.02 23.37
C HIS A 120 -7.48 -11.96 22.27
N THR A 121 -6.38 -11.88 21.51
CA THR A 121 -6.26 -11.00 20.34
C THR A 121 -6.71 -11.69 19.05
N ARG A 122 -6.92 -13.03 19.06
CA ARG A 122 -7.49 -13.78 17.93
C ARG A 122 -8.99 -13.53 17.82
N ARG A 123 -9.39 -12.31 17.43
CA ARG A 123 -10.72 -12.16 16.84
C ARG A 123 -10.66 -12.78 15.45
N ASN A 124 -11.00 -14.05 15.38
CA ASN A 124 -11.36 -14.66 14.11
C ASN A 124 -12.44 -13.77 13.49
N THR A 125 -12.25 -13.33 12.24
CA THR A 125 -13.38 -12.95 11.40
C THR A 125 -14.20 -14.23 11.26
N ILE A 126 -15.18 -14.42 12.13
CA ILE A 126 -15.93 -15.68 12.21
C ILE A 126 -16.73 -15.77 10.91
N MET A 127 -16.30 -16.68 10.04
CA MET A 127 -17.05 -17.12 8.86
C MET A 127 -18.04 -18.18 9.33
N THR A 128 -19.24 -18.21 8.77
CA THR A 128 -20.17 -19.34 8.94
C THR A 128 -19.66 -20.56 8.19
N ASP A 129 -20.23 -21.74 8.47
CA ASP A 129 -19.93 -23.00 7.78
C ASP A 129 -20.15 -22.94 6.25
N ASN A 130 -20.88 -21.93 5.75
CA ASN A 130 -21.12 -21.67 4.33
C ASN A 130 -20.17 -20.62 3.71
N ASN A 131 -19.02 -20.36 4.34
CA ASN A 131 -18.08 -19.31 3.96
C ASN A 131 -18.72 -17.91 3.88
N VAL A 132 -19.74 -17.61 4.69
CA VAL A 132 -20.35 -16.28 4.74
C VAL A 132 -19.85 -15.51 5.96
N CYS A 133 -19.38 -14.28 5.77
CA CYS A 133 -18.89 -13.44 6.85
C CYS A 133 -20.02 -13.03 7.80
N ILE A 134 -19.91 -13.35 9.09
CA ILE A 134 -20.99 -13.07 10.07
C ILE A 134 -21.23 -11.55 10.25
N LYS A 135 -20.21 -10.73 10.01
CA LYS A 135 -20.30 -9.27 10.14
C LYS A 135 -21.04 -8.57 9.00
N CYS A 136 -20.92 -9.07 7.78
CA CYS A 136 -21.36 -8.35 6.58
C CYS A 136 -22.04 -9.22 5.51
N GLY A 137 -22.23 -10.53 5.74
CA GLY A 137 -23.06 -11.41 4.91
C GLY A 137 -22.45 -11.80 3.55
N LEU A 138 -21.17 -11.50 3.30
CA LEU A 138 -20.50 -11.78 2.03
C LEU A 138 -19.72 -13.09 2.05
N HIS A 139 -19.74 -13.82 0.92
CA HIS A 139 -18.98 -15.08 0.75
C HIS A 139 -17.45 -14.89 0.70
N ILE A 140 -16.99 -13.66 0.45
CA ILE A 140 -15.58 -13.24 0.50
C ILE A 140 -15.56 -11.90 1.22
N CYS A 141 -14.82 -11.81 2.33
CA CYS A 141 -14.95 -10.72 3.30
C CYS A 141 -13.59 -10.20 3.75
N GLU A 142 -13.32 -8.93 3.49
CA GLU A 142 -12.23 -8.14 4.10
C GLU A 142 -12.80 -7.13 5.13
N CYS A 143 -13.85 -7.49 5.87
CA CYS A 143 -14.44 -6.61 6.88
C CYS A 143 -13.47 -6.52 8.08
N TRP A 144 -12.60 -5.50 8.09
CA TRP A 144 -11.81 -5.07 9.25
C TRP A 144 -12.75 -4.65 10.40
#